data_AF-A0A943BCD6-F1
#
_entry.id   AF-A0A943BCD6-F1
#
_cell.length_a   1.000
_cell.length_b   1.000
_cell.length_c   1.000
_cell.angle_alpha   90.00
_cell.angle_beta   90.00
_cell.angle_gamma   90.00
#
_symmetry.space_group_name_H-M   'P 1'
#
loop_
_entity.id
_entity.type
_entity.pdbx_description
1 polymer ?
#
loop_
_entity_poly.entity_id
_entity_poly.type
_entity_poly.pdbx_seq_one_letter_code
_entity_poly.pdbx_strand_id
1 'polypeptide(L)'
;MEMSIKETFDVVFTDINREDKSSELTNILSKNCTKQDVVGNFYKTSILNYRGYVTGEKKIKENLYTERIARSILDNDLLTAWNSLVPVRTNHFVPDHSKKCECIISTNRKEEILAKLLYRQGDVVELGTILDYQTPLKNEMSDSYGKIDLLSYNEKDNLISIVELKYRPSVSDETLLRCILEAYTYYKLLALNQVKQKLNDENYQATLNGTQAELVILFDKGTFSEDENGYERNLMVSLDDGKTRYPDKTIKTQQYKEIKGLGLLNENTQLYKLCKAILKQEEMLKQIRFLMLKRSGTQTANRLRDKDDNDSVEYYEYCTECLKIIKD
;
A
#
# COMPACT_ATOMS: atom_id res chain seq x y z
N MET A 1 7.33 -19.30 31.27
CA MET A 1 6.03 -18.67 30.94
C MET A 1 6.23 -18.07 29.57
N GLU A 2 5.60 -18.64 28.54
CA GLU A 2 5.73 -18.12 27.17
C GLU A 2 5.03 -16.76 27.15
N MET A 3 5.77 -15.69 26.84
CA MET A 3 5.18 -14.35 26.73
C MET A 3 4.09 -14.38 25.67
N SER A 4 2.97 -13.71 25.92
CA SER A 4 1.96 -13.53 24.89
C SER A 4 2.57 -12.74 23.72
N ILE A 5 2.16 -13.06 22.48
CA ILE A 5 2.62 -12.35 21.29
C ILE A 5 2.44 -10.82 21.40
N LYS A 6 1.42 -10.41 22.16
CA LYS A 6 1.12 -9.03 22.47
C LYS A 6 2.24 -8.40 23.29
N GLU A 7 2.66 -9.06 24.37
CA GLU A 7 3.82 -8.64 25.18
C GLU A 7 5.11 -8.70 24.36
N THR A 8 5.21 -9.59 23.37
CA THR A 8 6.37 -9.65 22.47
C THR A 8 6.52 -8.36 21.64
N PHE A 9 5.41 -7.73 21.21
CA PHE A 9 5.49 -6.47 20.47
C PHE A 9 5.75 -5.24 21.37
N ASP A 10 5.60 -5.34 22.69
CA ASP A 10 5.88 -4.22 23.62
C ASP A 10 7.34 -3.74 23.55
N VAL A 11 8.26 -4.63 23.14
CA VAL A 11 9.67 -4.27 22.89
C VAL A 11 9.80 -3.18 21.82
N VAL A 12 8.94 -3.20 20.79
CA VAL A 12 8.97 -2.20 19.72
C VAL A 12 8.60 -0.82 20.27
N PHE A 13 7.63 -0.75 21.18
CA PHE A 13 7.22 0.50 21.83
C PHE A 13 8.30 1.02 22.77
N THR A 14 8.94 0.11 23.49
CA THR A 14 10.06 0.40 24.39
C THR A 14 11.25 0.97 23.63
N ASP A 15 11.64 0.35 22.51
CA ASP A 15 12.80 0.73 21.69
C ASP A 15 12.70 2.13 21.06
N ILE A 16 11.50 2.71 21.04
CA ILE A 16 11.24 4.06 20.54
C ILE A 16 10.84 5.05 21.64
N ASN A 17 11.03 4.70 22.92
CA ASN A 17 10.65 5.50 24.09
C ASN A 17 9.14 5.83 24.15
N ARG A 18 8.27 4.91 23.71
CA ARG A 18 6.81 5.10 23.64
C ARG A 18 6.01 3.95 24.27
N GLU A 19 6.49 3.45 25.41
CA GLU A 19 5.77 2.47 26.25
C GLU A 19 4.34 2.95 26.60
N ASP A 20 4.13 4.28 26.67
CA ASP A 20 2.82 4.92 26.85
C ASP A 20 1.79 4.52 25.77
N LYS A 21 2.24 4.00 24.63
CA LYS A 21 1.41 3.56 23.50
C LYS A 21 1.28 2.06 23.34
N SER A 22 1.91 1.23 24.19
CA SER A 22 1.77 -0.24 24.18
C SER A 22 0.30 -0.69 24.20
N SER A 23 -0.56 0.05 24.91
CA SER A 23 -2.00 -0.23 24.97
C SER A 23 -2.74 -0.06 23.63
N GLU A 24 -2.16 0.58 22.61
CA GLU A 24 -2.80 0.75 21.30
C GLU A 24 -3.15 -0.59 20.65
N LEU A 25 -2.28 -1.60 20.74
CA LEU A 25 -2.59 -2.96 20.28
C LEU A 25 -3.77 -3.56 21.04
N THR A 26 -3.91 -3.23 22.32
CA THR A 26 -5.04 -3.65 23.15
C THR A 26 -6.33 -2.92 22.78
N ASN A 27 -6.26 -1.64 22.40
CA ASN A 27 -7.44 -0.85 22.07
C ASN A 27 -7.97 -1.17 20.66
N ILE A 28 -7.10 -1.62 19.76
CA ILE A 28 -7.48 -2.09 18.42
C ILE A 28 -8.17 -3.46 18.48
N LEU A 29 -7.92 -4.25 19.54
CA LEU A 29 -8.29 -5.66 19.62
C LEU A 29 -9.19 -5.96 20.82
N SER A 30 -9.98 -7.02 20.77
CA SER A 30 -10.75 -7.45 21.94
C SER A 30 -9.85 -8.05 23.03
N LYS A 31 -10.36 -8.21 24.26
CA LYS A 31 -9.62 -8.80 25.40
C LYS A 31 -9.12 -10.23 25.13
N ASN A 32 -9.69 -10.95 24.14
CA ASN A 32 -9.29 -12.29 23.72
C ASN A 32 -8.85 -12.27 22.25
N CYS A 33 -7.67 -11.71 21.98
CA CYS A 33 -7.10 -11.64 20.63
C CYS A 33 -6.16 -12.82 20.34
N THR A 34 -6.22 -13.33 19.11
CA THR A 34 -5.32 -14.38 18.62
C THR A 34 -3.98 -13.81 18.14
N LYS A 35 -3.00 -14.68 17.85
CA LYS A 35 -1.72 -14.24 17.25
C LYS A 35 -1.94 -13.52 15.91
N GLN A 36 -2.83 -14.07 15.08
CA GLN A 36 -3.21 -13.48 13.81
C GLN A 36 -3.91 -12.11 13.97
N ASP A 37 -4.72 -11.93 15.00
CA ASP A 37 -5.32 -10.61 15.30
C ASP A 37 -4.27 -9.57 15.64
N VAL A 38 -3.30 -9.91 16.50
CA VAL A 38 -2.23 -8.98 16.91
C VAL A 38 -1.37 -8.58 15.71
N VAL A 39 -0.86 -9.57 14.98
CA VAL A 39 0.06 -9.32 13.85
C VAL A 39 -0.67 -8.63 12.70
N GLY A 40 -1.88 -9.08 12.37
CA GLY A 40 -2.64 -8.55 11.24
C GLY A 40 -3.23 -7.15 11.48
N ASN A 41 -3.09 -6.61 12.70
CA ASN A 41 -3.45 -5.24 13.03
C ASN A 41 -2.26 -4.36 13.42
N PHE A 42 -1.05 -4.92 13.49
CA PHE A 42 0.14 -4.16 13.89
C PHE A 42 0.41 -2.96 12.98
N TYR A 43 0.19 -3.10 11.66
CA TYR A 43 0.38 -2.02 10.68
C TYR A 43 -0.53 -0.79 10.91
N LYS A 44 -1.58 -0.92 11.74
CA LYS A 44 -2.52 0.16 12.07
C LYS A 44 -2.13 0.96 13.30
N THR A 45 -1.13 0.51 14.04
CA THR A 45 -0.65 1.23 15.23
C THR A 45 -0.12 2.62 14.85
N SER A 46 -0.36 3.62 15.71
CA SER A 46 0.00 5.00 15.38
C SER A 46 1.51 5.20 15.34
N ILE A 47 2.26 4.37 16.06
CA ILE A 47 3.73 4.41 16.15
C ILE A 47 4.41 4.24 14.79
N LEU A 48 3.78 3.52 13.86
CA LEU A 48 4.30 3.33 12.51
C LEU A 48 4.19 4.59 11.64
N ASN A 49 3.43 5.60 12.09
CA ASN A 49 3.39 6.92 11.44
C ASN A 49 4.36 7.93 12.07
N TYR A 50 5.14 7.54 13.09
CA TYR A 50 6.07 8.48 13.71
C TYR A 50 7.21 8.83 12.77
N ARG A 51 7.48 10.13 12.69
CA ARG A 51 8.43 10.74 11.75
C ARG A 51 9.59 11.35 12.50
N GLY A 52 10.72 11.50 11.80
CA GLY A 52 11.92 12.06 12.39
C GLY A 52 12.57 11.09 13.38
N TYR A 53 13.15 11.63 14.44
CA TYR A 53 14.00 10.89 15.36
C TYR A 53 13.24 10.54 16.64
N VAL A 54 13.58 9.39 17.22
CA VAL A 54 13.10 8.97 18.54
C VAL A 54 13.32 10.09 19.56
N THR A 55 12.30 10.36 20.39
CA THR A 55 12.35 11.44 21.37
C THR A 55 13.48 11.20 22.38
N GLY A 56 14.30 12.23 22.62
CA GLY A 56 15.45 12.16 23.53
C GLY A 56 16.73 11.57 22.91
N GLU A 57 16.65 11.03 21.69
CA GLU A 57 17.79 10.42 21.03
C GLU A 57 18.60 11.41 20.18
N LYS A 58 19.86 11.06 19.90
CA LYS A 58 20.70 11.82 18.97
C LYS A 58 20.07 11.80 17.57
N LYS A 59 20.14 12.93 16.86
CA LYS A 59 19.61 13.09 15.49
C LYS A 59 20.52 12.45 14.44
N ILE A 60 20.66 11.13 14.49
CA ILE A 60 21.40 10.28 13.55
C ILE A 60 20.45 9.26 12.90
N LYS A 61 20.80 8.72 11.72
CA LYS A 61 19.88 7.91 10.90
C LYS A 61 19.35 6.68 11.64
N GLU A 62 20.19 6.03 12.43
CA GLU A 62 19.89 4.85 13.23
C GLU A 62 18.82 5.12 14.31
N ASN A 63 18.58 6.39 14.63
CA ASN A 63 17.60 6.84 15.61
C ASN A 63 16.33 7.40 14.96
N LEU A 64 16.17 7.28 13.64
CA LEU A 64 14.87 7.53 13.01
C LEU A 64 13.86 6.50 13.53
N TYR A 65 12.61 6.90 13.79
CA TYR A 65 11.56 5.99 14.26
C TYR A 65 11.43 4.76 13.35
N THR A 66 11.37 4.97 12.04
CA THR A 66 11.34 3.89 11.03
C THR A 66 12.51 2.90 11.17
N GLU A 67 13.73 3.39 11.38
CA GLU A 67 14.91 2.54 11.50
C GLU A 67 14.93 1.79 12.82
N ARG A 68 14.53 2.42 13.93
CA ARG A 68 14.43 1.80 15.25
C ARG A 68 13.36 0.71 15.28
N ILE A 69 12.18 0.95 14.72
CA ILE A 69 11.12 -0.04 14.64
C ILE A 69 11.53 -1.21 13.73
N ALA A 70 12.08 -0.93 12.54
CA ALA A 70 12.55 -1.99 11.64
C ALA A 70 13.64 -2.85 12.30
N ARG A 71 14.57 -2.22 13.02
CA ARG A 71 15.58 -2.93 13.81
C ARG A 71 14.95 -3.78 14.91
N SER A 72 14.01 -3.25 15.67
CA SER A 72 13.34 -3.97 16.75
C SER A 72 12.63 -5.22 16.25
N ILE A 73 11.95 -5.14 15.09
CA ILE A 73 11.32 -6.28 14.42
C ILE A 73 12.34 -7.36 14.06
N LEU A 74 13.53 -6.96 13.56
CA LEU A 74 14.59 -7.88 13.15
C LEU A 74 15.34 -8.50 14.34
N ASP A 75 15.82 -7.67 15.28
CA ASP A 75 16.66 -8.08 16.41
C ASP A 75 15.89 -9.00 17.38
N ASN A 76 14.55 -8.89 17.43
CA ASN A 76 13.68 -9.71 18.28
C ASN A 76 12.93 -10.82 17.51
N ASP A 77 13.30 -11.09 16.25
CA ASP A 77 12.69 -12.14 15.40
C ASP A 77 11.15 -12.03 15.24
N LEU A 78 10.60 -10.82 15.36
CA LEU A 78 9.15 -10.58 15.32
C LEU A 78 8.55 -10.81 13.93
N LEU A 79 9.37 -10.78 12.89
CA LEU A 79 8.92 -11.00 11.51
C LEU A 79 8.30 -12.40 11.33
N THR A 80 8.80 -13.41 12.06
CA THR A 80 8.25 -14.78 12.00
C THR A 80 6.80 -14.85 12.46
N ALA A 81 6.33 -13.88 13.26
CA ALA A 81 4.94 -13.79 13.68
C ALA A 81 3.98 -13.62 12.50
N TRP A 82 4.41 -13.05 11.37
CA TRP A 82 3.61 -12.96 10.14
C TRP A 82 3.24 -14.33 9.55
N ASN A 83 3.96 -15.40 9.89
CA ASN A 83 3.60 -16.76 9.49
C ASN A 83 2.29 -17.25 10.14
N SER A 84 1.82 -16.58 11.19
CA SER A 84 0.51 -16.87 11.79
C SER A 84 -0.66 -16.34 10.96
N LEU A 85 -0.43 -15.43 10.01
CA LEU A 85 -1.48 -14.86 9.16
C LEU A 85 -1.90 -15.85 8.07
N VAL A 86 -3.18 -16.21 8.07
CA VAL A 86 -3.81 -16.97 6.99
C VAL A 86 -5.04 -16.25 6.44
N PRO A 87 -5.40 -16.45 5.16
CA PRO A 87 -6.62 -15.89 4.59
C PRO A 87 -7.85 -16.27 5.41
N VAL A 88 -8.65 -15.28 5.79
CA VAL A 88 -9.92 -15.50 6.52
C VAL A 88 -11.12 -15.55 5.58
N ARG A 89 -11.01 -14.91 4.41
CA ARG A 89 -12.08 -14.82 3.43
C ARG A 89 -12.03 -16.01 2.48
N THR A 90 -13.19 -16.58 2.19
CA THR A 90 -13.32 -17.73 1.29
C THR A 90 -13.22 -17.37 -0.19
N ASN A 91 -13.68 -16.19 -0.60
CA ASN A 91 -13.55 -15.69 -1.96
C ASN A 91 -13.27 -14.17 -1.98
N HIS A 92 -12.07 -13.79 -2.42
CA HIS A 92 -11.63 -12.39 -2.47
C HIS A 92 -12.31 -11.56 -3.57
N PHE A 93 -12.75 -12.19 -4.67
CA PHE A 93 -13.34 -11.51 -5.82
C PHE A 93 -14.88 -11.41 -5.75
N VAL A 94 -15.42 -11.43 -4.53
CA VAL A 94 -16.84 -11.21 -4.24
C VAL A 94 -17.00 -9.98 -3.34
N PRO A 95 -17.83 -8.98 -3.70
CA PRO A 95 -18.58 -8.89 -4.95
C PRO A 95 -17.66 -8.74 -6.17
N ASP A 96 -18.14 -9.18 -7.33
CA ASP A 96 -17.41 -9.01 -8.59
C ASP A 96 -17.39 -7.54 -9.01
N HIS A 97 -16.19 -7.00 -9.19
CA HIS A 97 -15.97 -5.64 -9.65
C HIS A 97 -15.90 -5.61 -11.18
N SER A 98 -17.04 -5.72 -11.85
CA SER A 98 -17.06 -5.60 -13.33
C SER A 98 -17.03 -4.13 -13.78
N LYS A 99 -16.25 -3.84 -14.83
CA LYS A 99 -16.17 -2.49 -15.46
C LYS A 99 -17.55 -1.94 -15.89
N LYS A 100 -18.51 -2.82 -16.17
CA LYS A 100 -19.87 -2.45 -16.63
C LYS A 100 -20.79 -1.98 -15.49
N CYS A 101 -20.47 -2.27 -14.23
CA CYS A 101 -21.36 -2.00 -13.09
C CYS A 101 -20.78 -1.04 -12.05
N GLU A 102 -19.57 -0.54 -12.28
CA GLU A 102 -18.81 0.26 -11.34
C GLU A 102 -19.24 1.75 -11.35
N CYS A 103 -19.63 2.29 -10.18
CA CYS A 103 -19.77 3.73 -9.98
C CYS A 103 -18.47 4.32 -9.42
N ILE A 104 -17.80 5.18 -10.20
CA ILE A 104 -16.50 5.78 -9.85
C ILE A 104 -16.64 6.74 -8.65
N ILE A 105 -17.72 7.52 -8.62
CA ILE A 105 -17.94 8.63 -7.68
C ILE A 105 -18.78 8.26 -6.45
N SER A 106 -19.00 6.97 -6.22
CA SER A 106 -19.71 6.45 -5.04
C SER A 106 -18.99 6.73 -3.71
N THR A 107 -17.81 7.34 -3.75
CA THR A 107 -16.92 7.58 -2.62
C THR A 107 -16.22 8.91 -2.79
N ASN A 108 -15.92 9.58 -1.67
CA ASN A 108 -15.07 10.78 -1.64
C ASN A 108 -13.62 10.43 -1.27
N ARG A 109 -13.29 9.14 -1.09
CA ARG A 109 -11.94 8.69 -0.77
C ARG A 109 -11.06 8.73 -2.01
N LYS A 110 -10.05 9.59 -2.01
CA LYS A 110 -9.21 9.88 -3.18
C LYS A 110 -8.43 8.66 -3.68
N GLU A 111 -7.88 7.84 -2.78
CA GLU A 111 -7.22 6.57 -3.11
C GLU A 111 -8.18 5.58 -3.79
N GLU A 112 -9.41 5.46 -3.26
CA GLU A 112 -10.42 4.57 -3.83
C GLU A 112 -10.85 5.03 -5.23
N ILE A 113 -11.11 6.33 -5.43
CA ILE A 113 -11.45 6.88 -6.75
C ILE A 113 -10.31 6.58 -7.74
N LEU A 114 -9.06 6.82 -7.34
CA LEU A 114 -7.92 6.58 -8.22
C LEU A 114 -7.73 5.10 -8.55
N ALA A 115 -7.95 4.20 -7.59
CA ALA A 115 -7.92 2.76 -7.83
C ALA A 115 -8.94 2.33 -8.91
N LYS A 116 -10.18 2.85 -8.81
CA LYS A 116 -11.24 2.64 -9.82
C LYS A 116 -10.84 3.14 -11.21
N LEU A 117 -10.22 4.32 -11.28
CA LEU A 117 -9.74 4.89 -12.55
C LEU A 117 -8.64 4.05 -13.19
N LEU A 118 -7.66 3.61 -12.40
CA LEU A 118 -6.58 2.72 -12.87
C LEU A 118 -7.15 1.37 -13.35
N TYR A 119 -8.13 0.81 -12.64
CA TYR A 119 -8.83 -0.38 -13.08
C TYR A 119 -9.53 -0.19 -14.43
N ARG A 120 -10.23 0.93 -14.62
CA ARG A 120 -10.89 1.26 -15.89
C ARG A 120 -9.90 1.41 -17.03
N GLN A 121 -8.79 2.13 -16.81
CA GLN A 121 -7.71 2.28 -17.78
C GLN A 121 -7.21 0.91 -18.29
N GLY A 122 -7.18 -0.10 -17.42
CA GLY A 122 -6.78 -1.46 -17.78
C GLY A 122 -5.29 -1.66 -17.60
N ASP A 123 -4.51 -1.55 -18.67
CA ASP A 123 -3.06 -1.74 -18.58
C ASP A 123 -2.37 -0.44 -18.13
N VAL A 124 -1.48 -0.58 -17.14
CA VAL A 124 -0.69 0.52 -16.58
C VAL A 124 0.78 0.17 -16.71
N VAL A 125 1.55 1.02 -17.39
CA VAL A 125 2.99 0.80 -17.64
C VAL A 125 3.74 0.48 -16.33
N GLU A 126 4.57 -0.57 -16.38
CA GLU A 126 5.26 -1.26 -15.26
C GLU A 126 4.38 -2.07 -14.30
N LEU A 127 3.09 -1.76 -14.14
CA LEU A 127 2.16 -2.54 -13.29
C LEU A 127 1.46 -3.68 -14.04
N GLY A 128 1.32 -3.55 -15.36
CA GLY A 128 0.56 -4.46 -16.19
C GLY A 128 -0.95 -4.24 -16.04
N THR A 129 -1.71 -5.31 -16.23
CA THR A 129 -3.18 -5.23 -16.22
C THR A 129 -3.71 -5.27 -14.80
N ILE A 130 -4.56 -4.30 -14.45
CA ILE A 130 -5.26 -4.29 -13.16
C ILE A 130 -6.38 -5.36 -13.18
N LEU A 131 -6.28 -6.32 -12.28
CA LEU A 131 -7.22 -7.45 -12.14
C LEU A 131 -8.42 -7.09 -11.27
N ASP A 132 -8.16 -6.36 -10.19
CA ASP A 132 -9.17 -5.99 -9.19
C ASP A 132 -8.71 -4.75 -8.40
N TYR A 133 -9.65 -4.10 -7.74
CA TYR A 133 -9.41 -2.95 -6.85
C TYR A 133 -10.20 -3.10 -5.56
N GLN A 134 -9.70 -2.53 -4.46
CA GLN A 134 -10.35 -2.59 -3.15
C GLN A 134 -10.76 -4.04 -2.76
N THR A 135 -9.91 -5.01 -3.09
CA THR A 135 -10.18 -6.43 -2.89
C THR A 135 -10.29 -6.74 -1.39
N PRO A 136 -11.45 -7.18 -0.90
CA PRO A 136 -11.68 -7.38 0.53
C PRO A 136 -10.84 -8.55 1.08
N LEU A 137 -10.23 -8.32 2.25
CA LEU A 137 -9.51 -9.36 3.00
C LEU A 137 -10.34 -9.94 4.14
N LYS A 138 -11.27 -9.16 4.67
CA LYS A 138 -12.17 -9.61 5.73
C LYS A 138 -13.25 -10.58 5.25
N ASN A 139 -13.63 -11.51 6.11
CA ASN A 139 -14.78 -12.37 5.91
C ASN A 139 -16.04 -11.71 6.47
N GLU A 140 -15.98 -11.28 7.73
CA GLU A 140 -17.10 -10.68 8.47
C GLU A 140 -16.91 -9.17 8.67
N MET A 141 -18.00 -8.47 9.01
CA MET A 141 -17.93 -7.03 9.32
C MET A 141 -17.09 -6.73 10.58
N SER A 142 -17.08 -7.66 11.54
CA SER A 142 -16.32 -7.55 12.80
C SER A 142 -14.82 -7.77 12.62
N ASP A 143 -14.41 -8.41 11.52
CA ASP A 143 -12.99 -8.55 11.22
C ASP A 143 -12.41 -7.17 10.97
N SER A 144 -11.23 -6.93 11.53
CA SER A 144 -10.60 -5.62 11.42
C SER A 144 -9.86 -5.44 10.10
N TYR A 145 -9.61 -6.49 9.31
CA TYR A 145 -8.75 -6.42 8.11
C TYR A 145 -9.26 -5.45 7.04
N GLY A 146 -8.29 -4.83 6.35
CA GLY A 146 -8.52 -3.85 5.30
C GLY A 146 -8.92 -4.47 3.95
N LYS A 147 -8.60 -3.73 2.90
CA LYS A 147 -8.78 -4.12 1.50
C LYS A 147 -7.48 -3.84 0.77
N ILE A 148 -7.13 -4.69 -0.19
CA ILE A 148 -5.99 -4.41 -1.08
C ILE A 148 -6.43 -3.34 -2.06
N ASP A 149 -5.66 -2.26 -2.21
CA ASP A 149 -6.06 -1.16 -3.07
C ASP A 149 -6.15 -1.57 -4.54
N LEU A 150 -5.11 -2.24 -5.06
CA LEU A 150 -5.11 -2.83 -6.40
C LEU A 150 -4.41 -4.20 -6.42
N LEU A 151 -4.96 -5.10 -7.21
CA LEU A 151 -4.28 -6.30 -7.70
C LEU A 151 -4.00 -6.11 -9.18
N SER A 152 -2.75 -6.33 -9.60
CA SER A 152 -2.40 -6.30 -11.02
C SER A 152 -1.53 -7.48 -11.41
N TYR A 153 -1.44 -7.73 -12.71
CA TYR A 153 -0.60 -8.76 -13.29
C TYR A 153 0.25 -8.20 -14.42
N ASN A 154 1.56 -8.38 -14.30
CA ASN A 154 2.53 -8.04 -15.32
C ASN A 154 2.94 -9.32 -16.05
N GLU A 155 2.47 -9.47 -17.29
CA GLU A 155 2.78 -10.63 -18.16
C GLU A 155 4.26 -10.77 -18.46
N LYS A 156 4.96 -9.64 -18.67
CA LYS A 156 6.38 -9.63 -19.05
C LYS A 156 7.26 -10.22 -17.97
N ASP A 157 6.96 -9.90 -16.71
CA ASP A 157 7.73 -10.36 -15.55
C ASP A 157 7.08 -11.59 -14.87
N ASN A 158 5.87 -11.99 -15.30
CA ASN A 158 5.04 -13.04 -14.70
C ASN A 158 4.81 -12.84 -13.18
N LEU A 159 4.48 -11.59 -12.80
CA LEU A 159 4.30 -11.18 -11.40
C LEU A 159 2.89 -10.67 -11.12
N ILE A 160 2.31 -11.17 -10.03
CA ILE A 160 1.11 -10.62 -9.39
C ILE A 160 1.57 -9.50 -8.44
N SER A 161 1.14 -8.27 -8.69
CA SER A 161 1.39 -7.15 -7.81
C SER A 161 0.28 -7.00 -6.78
N ILE A 162 0.65 -7.02 -5.50
CA ILE A 162 -0.18 -6.56 -4.38
C ILE A 162 0.19 -5.10 -4.17
N VAL A 163 -0.68 -4.19 -4.59
CA VAL A 163 -0.39 -2.76 -4.63
C VAL A 163 -1.05 -2.06 -3.44
N GLU A 164 -0.24 -1.35 -2.68
CA GLU A 164 -0.66 -0.38 -1.67
C GLU A 164 -0.57 1.01 -2.28
N LEU A 165 -1.71 1.68 -2.46
CA LEU A 165 -1.84 2.96 -3.14
C LEU A 165 -1.86 4.08 -2.12
N LYS A 166 -0.82 4.91 -2.09
CA LYS A 166 -0.76 6.13 -1.29
C LYS A 166 -1.00 7.34 -2.18
N TYR A 167 -2.25 7.79 -2.23
CA TYR A 167 -2.68 8.95 -3.00
C TYR A 167 -3.42 9.95 -2.13
N ARG A 168 -2.68 10.89 -1.56
CA ARG A 168 -3.28 11.98 -0.79
C ARG A 168 -2.85 13.34 -1.29
N PRO A 169 -3.80 14.05 -1.91
CA PRO A 169 -3.66 15.46 -2.22
C PRO A 169 -3.42 16.42 -1.05
N SER A 170 -3.58 15.94 0.17
CA SER A 170 -3.06 16.59 1.37
C SER A 170 -2.15 15.56 2.04
N VAL A 171 -0.88 15.58 1.63
CA VAL A 171 0.30 14.90 2.20
C VAL A 171 -0.04 13.62 2.99
N SER A 172 0.09 12.44 2.37
CA SER A 172 -0.04 11.18 3.13
C SER A 172 0.88 11.21 4.35
N ASP A 173 0.28 11.00 5.54
CA ASP A 173 1.03 11.05 6.78
C ASP A 173 1.85 9.77 7.05
N GLU A 174 1.65 8.77 6.21
CA GLU A 174 2.11 7.41 6.45
C GLU A 174 3.58 7.26 6.07
N THR A 175 4.34 6.53 6.89
CA THR A 175 5.75 6.25 6.61
C THR A 175 5.87 5.12 5.60
N LEU A 176 7.04 5.00 4.97
CA LEU A 176 7.31 3.88 4.07
C LEU A 176 7.26 2.53 4.81
N LEU A 177 7.71 2.48 6.06
CA LEU A 177 7.65 1.29 6.92
C LEU A 177 6.21 0.81 7.08
N ARG A 178 5.29 1.72 7.39
CA ARG A 178 3.88 1.37 7.53
C ARG A 178 3.32 0.77 6.24
N CYS A 179 3.58 1.41 5.10
CA CYS A 179 3.11 0.91 3.80
C CYS A 179 3.65 -0.50 3.49
N ILE A 180 4.94 -0.75 3.79
CA ILE A 180 5.56 -2.06 3.58
C ILE A 180 4.91 -3.13 4.45
N LEU A 181 4.72 -2.85 5.75
CA LEU A 181 4.10 -3.80 6.68
C LEU A 181 2.61 -4.03 6.36
N GLU A 182 1.90 -3.01 5.88
CA GLU A 182 0.52 -3.11 5.41
C GLU A 182 0.43 -4.02 4.17
N ALA A 183 1.19 -3.73 3.12
CA ALA A 183 1.24 -4.54 1.91
C ALA A 183 1.65 -5.99 2.20
N TYR A 184 2.62 -6.21 3.08
CA TYR A 184 3.05 -7.54 3.47
C TYR A 184 1.98 -8.29 4.27
N THR A 185 1.29 -7.61 5.19
CA THR A 185 0.14 -8.18 5.91
C THR A 185 -0.95 -8.61 4.94
N TYR A 186 -1.25 -7.77 3.93
CA TYR A 186 -2.24 -8.08 2.91
C TYR A 186 -1.82 -9.26 2.03
N TYR A 187 -0.55 -9.34 1.66
CA TYR A 187 0.00 -10.50 0.96
C TYR A 187 -0.24 -11.80 1.73
N LYS A 188 -0.03 -11.83 3.06
CA LYS A 188 -0.27 -13.04 3.87
C LYS A 188 -1.75 -13.39 4.00
N LEU A 189 -2.63 -12.39 4.02
CA LEU A 189 -4.08 -12.56 4.12
C LEU A 189 -4.76 -12.85 2.77
N LEU A 190 -4.05 -12.68 1.65
CA LEU A 190 -4.54 -12.93 0.31
C LEU A 190 -4.38 -14.39 -0.07
N ALA A 191 -5.46 -15.04 -0.46
CA ALA A 191 -5.41 -16.36 -1.07
C ALA A 191 -4.89 -16.27 -2.53
N LEU A 192 -3.55 -16.30 -2.70
CA LEU A 192 -2.88 -16.18 -4.01
C LEU A 192 -3.36 -17.19 -5.06
N ASN A 193 -3.79 -18.38 -4.63
CA ASN A 193 -4.37 -19.38 -5.51
C ASN A 193 -5.64 -18.88 -6.22
N GLN A 194 -6.45 -18.04 -5.56
CA GLN A 194 -7.63 -17.43 -6.18
C GLN A 194 -7.24 -16.42 -7.24
N VAL A 195 -6.17 -15.64 -7.01
CA VAL A 195 -5.66 -14.70 -8.02
C VAL A 195 -5.17 -15.45 -9.26
N LYS A 196 -4.43 -16.56 -9.05
CA LYS A 196 -4.01 -17.45 -10.13
C LYS A 196 -5.20 -18.05 -10.88
N GLN A 197 -6.25 -18.44 -10.17
CA GLN A 197 -7.48 -18.93 -10.79
C GLN A 197 -8.15 -17.85 -11.65
N LYS A 198 -8.29 -16.62 -11.14
CA LYS A 198 -8.84 -15.49 -11.91
C LYS A 198 -8.06 -15.22 -13.19
N LEU A 199 -6.73 -15.28 -13.13
CA LEU A 199 -5.88 -15.14 -14.32
C LEU A 199 -6.19 -16.20 -15.39
N ASN A 200 -6.42 -17.45 -14.98
CA ASN A 200 -6.81 -18.51 -15.91
C ASN A 200 -8.18 -18.30 -16.53
N ASP A 201 -9.15 -17.93 -15.69
CA ASP A 201 -10.53 -17.71 -16.11
C ASP A 201 -10.61 -16.57 -17.14
N GLU A 202 -9.74 -15.56 -17.02
CA GLU A 202 -9.61 -14.44 -17.94
C GLU A 202 -8.71 -14.74 -19.16
N ASN A 203 -8.27 -16.00 -19.34
CA ASN A 203 -7.41 -16.47 -20.42
C ASN A 203 -6.08 -15.73 -20.55
N TYR A 204 -5.56 -15.18 -19.46
CA TYR A 204 -4.15 -14.84 -19.39
C TYR A 204 -3.40 -16.18 -19.42
N GLN A 205 -2.97 -16.60 -20.62
CA GLN A 205 -2.12 -17.77 -20.86
C GLN A 205 -0.70 -17.50 -20.30
N ALA A 206 -0.62 -17.02 -19.06
CA ALA A 206 0.53 -17.21 -18.23
C ALA A 206 0.72 -18.73 -18.14
N THR A 207 1.92 -19.20 -18.41
CA THR A 207 2.38 -20.41 -17.75
C THR A 207 2.26 -20.13 -16.23
N LEU A 208 1.12 -20.45 -15.62
CA LEU A 208 0.88 -20.39 -14.17
C LEU A 208 2.02 -21.05 -13.38
N ASN A 209 2.68 -22.00 -14.06
CA ASN A 209 3.97 -22.54 -13.69
C ASN A 209 4.99 -21.40 -13.57
N GLY A 210 5.23 -20.98 -12.32
CA GLY A 210 6.21 -19.96 -11.99
C GLY A 210 5.65 -18.56 -11.78
N THR A 211 4.33 -18.34 -11.82
CA THR A 211 3.76 -17.04 -11.44
C THR A 211 4.05 -16.76 -9.98
N GLN A 212 4.79 -15.68 -9.74
CA GLN A 212 5.19 -15.19 -8.43
C GLN A 212 4.46 -13.90 -8.08
N ALA A 213 4.68 -13.39 -6.88
CA ALA A 213 4.10 -12.18 -6.37
C ALA A 213 5.17 -11.11 -6.12
N GLU A 214 4.72 -9.87 -6.02
CA GLU A 214 5.51 -8.74 -5.55
C GLU A 214 4.66 -7.79 -4.73
N LEU A 215 5.32 -7.05 -3.83
CA LEU A 215 4.69 -5.93 -3.15
C LEU A 215 5.00 -4.66 -3.92
N VAL A 216 3.99 -3.82 -4.15
CA VAL A 216 4.18 -2.53 -4.81
C VAL A 216 3.66 -1.44 -3.90
N ILE A 217 4.53 -0.50 -3.52
CA ILE A 217 4.10 0.75 -2.90
C ILE A 217 4.00 1.78 -4.00
N LEU A 218 2.76 2.16 -4.34
CA LEU A 218 2.44 3.09 -5.42
C LEU A 218 2.06 4.43 -4.80
N PHE A 219 2.80 5.49 -5.09
CA PHE A 219 2.51 6.83 -4.57
C PHE A 219 2.54 7.86 -5.69
N ASP A 220 1.84 8.98 -5.51
CA ASP A 220 2.00 10.09 -6.43
C ASP A 220 3.24 10.92 -6.10
N LYS A 221 3.63 11.75 -7.07
CA LYS A 221 4.67 12.75 -6.85
C LYS A 221 4.23 13.81 -5.83
N GLY A 222 2.92 13.89 -5.51
CA GLY A 222 2.25 14.73 -4.51
C GLY A 222 1.58 15.97 -5.09
N THR A 223 1.18 16.93 -4.26
CA THR A 223 0.16 17.95 -4.58
C THR A 223 0.57 19.41 -4.33
N PHE A 224 -0.34 20.39 -4.35
CA PHE A 224 -0.01 21.83 -4.30
C PHE A 224 -0.39 22.50 -2.97
N SER A 225 0.25 23.63 -2.64
CA SER A 225 -0.02 24.43 -1.43
C SER A 225 -0.87 25.67 -1.72
N GLU A 226 -1.52 26.18 -0.66
CA GLU A 226 -2.58 27.21 -0.64
C GLU A 226 -2.18 28.62 -1.11
N ASP A 227 -0.88 28.94 -1.22
CA ASP A 227 -0.39 30.31 -1.46
C ASP A 227 -0.70 30.89 -2.87
N GLU A 228 -1.33 30.11 -3.77
CA GLU A 228 -1.65 30.50 -5.16
C GLU A 228 -3.16 30.39 -5.52
N ASN A 229 -4.08 30.63 -4.57
CA ASN A 229 -5.55 30.56 -4.77
C ASN A 229 -6.06 29.19 -5.27
N GLY A 230 -5.33 28.12 -4.96
CA GLY A 230 -5.70 26.75 -5.31
C GLY A 230 -6.64 26.14 -4.27
N TYR A 231 -7.96 26.19 -4.51
CA TYR A 231 -8.88 25.21 -3.92
C TYR A 231 -8.32 23.80 -4.17
N GLU A 232 -8.49 22.88 -3.22
CA GLU A 232 -8.06 21.48 -3.22
C GLU A 232 -8.49 20.69 -4.49
N ARG A 233 -7.92 21.02 -5.65
CA ARG A 233 -8.25 20.36 -6.91
C ARG A 233 -7.41 19.09 -6.99
N ASN A 234 -8.11 17.97 -6.91
CA ASN A 234 -7.59 16.64 -7.13
C ASN A 234 -6.92 16.60 -8.52
N LEU A 235 -5.58 16.69 -8.55
CA LEU A 235 -4.82 16.86 -9.81
C LEU A 235 -4.94 15.67 -10.75
N MET A 236 -5.31 14.50 -10.22
CA MET A 236 -5.52 13.30 -11.03
C MET A 236 -6.99 13.13 -11.44
N VAL A 237 -7.92 13.86 -10.82
CA VAL A 237 -9.35 13.68 -11.08
C VAL A 237 -10.04 15.03 -11.00
N SER A 238 -10.38 15.61 -12.14
CA SER A 238 -11.23 16.81 -12.19
C SER A 238 -12.68 16.36 -12.34
N LEU A 239 -13.52 16.72 -11.37
CA LEU A 239 -14.96 16.75 -11.59
C LEU A 239 -15.22 18.01 -12.44
N ASP A 240 -15.71 17.82 -13.66
CA ASP A 240 -15.66 18.76 -14.78
C ASP A 240 -16.20 20.17 -14.41
N ASP A 241 -15.29 21.13 -14.17
CA ASP A 241 -15.62 22.56 -13.99
C ASP A 241 -15.15 23.44 -15.16
N GLY A 242 -14.47 22.85 -16.16
CA GLY A 242 -13.93 23.53 -17.33
C GLY A 242 -12.88 24.62 -17.05
N LYS A 243 -12.39 24.75 -15.81
CA LYS A 243 -11.54 25.88 -15.35
C LYS A 243 -10.23 25.44 -14.69
N THR A 244 -9.87 24.16 -14.80
CA THR A 244 -8.76 23.58 -14.06
C THR A 244 -7.41 23.80 -14.78
N ARG A 245 -6.48 24.50 -14.12
CA ARG A 245 -5.08 24.67 -14.55
C ARG A 245 -4.17 23.72 -13.77
N TYR A 246 -3.33 22.98 -14.49
CA TYR A 246 -2.30 22.12 -13.93
C TYR A 246 -1.07 22.97 -13.56
N PRO A 247 -0.59 22.94 -12.31
CA PRO A 247 0.49 23.83 -11.91
C PRO A 247 1.88 23.21 -12.11
N ASP A 248 2.91 24.08 -12.13
CA ASP A 248 4.25 23.75 -12.60
C ASP A 248 5.18 23.13 -11.53
N LYS A 249 4.77 23.11 -10.24
CA LYS A 249 5.63 22.72 -9.09
C LYS A 249 4.99 21.74 -8.10
N THR A 250 5.39 20.46 -8.12
CA THR A 250 4.84 19.40 -7.26
C THR A 250 5.40 19.38 -5.82
N ILE A 251 4.56 19.33 -4.78
CA ILE A 251 5.00 18.97 -3.40
C ILE A 251 5.23 17.47 -3.35
N LYS A 252 6.40 17.04 -2.89
CA LYS A 252 6.77 15.62 -2.78
C LYS A 252 6.01 14.91 -1.65
N THR A 253 5.42 13.74 -1.92
CA THR A 253 4.85 12.85 -0.90
C THR A 253 5.89 12.43 0.13
N GLN A 254 5.43 12.01 1.32
CA GLN A 254 6.31 11.53 2.36
C GLN A 254 7.11 10.30 1.90
N GLN A 255 6.47 9.36 1.21
CA GLN A 255 7.12 8.17 0.65
C GLN A 255 8.21 8.56 -0.36
N TYR A 256 7.92 9.50 -1.26
CA TYR A 256 8.93 10.03 -2.19
C TYR A 256 10.12 10.65 -1.45
N LYS A 257 9.86 11.44 -0.39
CA LYS A 257 10.91 12.05 0.44
C LYS A 257 11.74 11.00 1.16
N GLU A 258 11.13 9.95 1.70
CA GLU A 258 11.84 8.86 2.38
C GLU A 258 12.73 8.07 1.40
N ILE A 259 12.23 7.76 0.20
CA ILE A 259 12.98 7.07 -0.84
C ILE A 259 14.14 7.91 -1.36
N LYS A 260 13.92 9.20 -1.69
CA LYS A 260 14.92 10.06 -2.33
C LYS A 260 15.81 10.82 -1.35
N GLY A 261 15.23 11.41 -0.31
CA GLY A 261 15.91 12.36 0.57
C GLY A 261 16.72 11.71 1.70
N LEU A 262 16.31 10.55 2.19
CA LEU A 262 16.97 9.94 3.34
C LEU A 262 18.00 8.86 2.95
N GLY A 263 18.05 8.47 1.68
CA GLY A 263 18.84 7.31 1.24
C GLY A 263 18.47 6.05 2.02
N LEU A 264 17.24 5.98 2.56
CA LEU A 264 16.79 4.99 3.54
C LEU A 264 16.62 3.58 2.98
N LEU A 265 16.84 3.40 1.69
CA LEU A 265 16.87 2.10 1.03
C LEU A 265 18.25 1.83 0.40
N ASN A 266 19.30 2.32 1.05
CA ASN A 266 20.64 1.76 0.87
C ASN A 266 20.74 0.45 1.67
N GLU A 267 21.66 -0.43 1.29
CA GLU A 267 21.77 -1.78 1.86
C GLU A 267 22.07 -1.82 3.37
N ASN A 268 22.57 -0.72 3.94
CA ASN A 268 22.95 -0.66 5.35
C ASN A 268 21.79 -0.30 6.29
N THR A 269 20.68 0.23 5.76
CA THR A 269 19.53 0.63 6.57
C THR A 269 18.73 -0.56 7.08
N GLN A 270 18.09 -0.38 8.23
CA GLN A 270 17.28 -1.39 8.87
C GLN A 270 15.97 -1.62 8.10
N LEU A 271 15.38 -0.56 7.53
CA LEU A 271 14.21 -0.73 6.67
C LEU A 271 14.52 -1.56 5.41
N TYR A 272 15.68 -1.36 4.79
CA TYR A 272 16.12 -2.18 3.65
C TYR A 272 16.34 -3.64 4.07
N LYS A 273 17.01 -3.87 5.20
CA LYS A 273 17.23 -5.22 5.75
C LYS A 273 15.91 -5.91 6.08
N LEU A 274 14.92 -5.18 6.59
CA LEU A 274 13.58 -5.69 6.83
C LEU A 274 12.91 -6.12 5.52
N CYS A 275 13.00 -5.30 4.46
CA CYS A 275 12.50 -5.68 3.14
C CYS A 275 13.16 -6.96 2.61
N LYS A 276 14.49 -7.09 2.78
CA LYS A 276 15.22 -8.31 2.41
C LYS A 276 14.83 -9.52 3.24
N ALA A 277 14.55 -9.34 4.53
CA ALA A 277 14.09 -10.40 5.42
C ALA A 277 12.68 -10.88 5.02
N ILE A 278 11.77 -9.95 4.68
CA ILE A 278 10.44 -10.27 4.15
C ILE A 278 10.55 -11.13 2.88
N LEU A 279 11.38 -10.71 1.92
CA LEU A 279 11.58 -11.45 0.67
C LEU A 279 12.14 -12.86 0.90
N LYS A 280 13.14 -12.99 1.78
CA LYS A 280 13.71 -14.30 2.14
C LYS A 280 12.73 -15.22 2.86
N GLN A 281 11.77 -14.66 3.59
CA GLN A 281 10.76 -15.44 4.32
C GLN A 281 9.70 -16.05 3.38
N GLU A 282 9.49 -15.47 2.20
CA GLU A 282 8.36 -15.82 1.32
C GLU A 282 8.85 -16.28 -0.06
N GLU A 283 8.85 -17.59 -0.32
CA GLU A 283 9.33 -18.18 -1.58
C GLU A 283 8.63 -17.62 -2.84
N MET A 284 7.36 -17.23 -2.69
CA MET A 284 6.54 -16.70 -3.78
C MET A 284 6.73 -15.20 -3.98
N LEU A 285 7.39 -14.47 -3.08
CA LEU A 285 7.53 -13.03 -3.14
C LEU A 285 8.90 -12.63 -3.71
N LYS A 286 8.94 -12.16 -4.96
CA LYS A 286 10.19 -11.96 -5.69
C LYS A 286 10.89 -10.64 -5.40
N GLN A 287 10.09 -9.59 -5.20
CA GLN A 287 10.58 -8.23 -5.05
C GLN A 287 9.58 -7.33 -4.34
N ILE A 288 10.11 -6.21 -3.85
CA ILE A 288 9.33 -5.05 -3.39
C ILE A 288 9.68 -3.88 -4.31
N ARG A 289 8.67 -3.31 -4.98
CA ARG A 289 8.82 -2.16 -5.89
C ARG A 289 8.23 -0.90 -5.28
N PHE A 290 8.90 0.21 -5.56
CA PHE A 290 8.45 1.54 -5.20
C PHE A 290 8.22 2.32 -6.49
N LEU A 291 6.94 2.49 -6.82
CA LEU A 291 6.50 3.09 -8.07
C LEU A 291 5.89 4.47 -7.80
N MET A 292 6.20 5.42 -8.67
CA MET A 292 5.60 6.74 -8.63
C MET A 292 4.63 6.90 -9.79
N LEU A 293 3.38 7.27 -9.49
CA LEU A 293 2.39 7.62 -10.49
C LEU A 293 2.78 8.91 -11.21
N LYS A 294 2.65 8.88 -12.54
CA LYS A 294 2.81 10.02 -13.41
C LYS A 294 1.68 10.06 -14.41
N ARG A 295 1.28 11.27 -14.79
CA ARG A 295 0.47 11.45 -15.99
C ARG A 295 1.26 10.89 -17.19
N SER A 296 0.61 10.10 -18.02
CA SER A 296 1.20 9.67 -19.28
C SER A 296 1.44 10.91 -20.17
N GLY A 297 2.32 10.80 -21.17
CA GLY A 297 2.58 11.91 -22.08
C GLY A 297 1.38 12.33 -22.93
N THR A 298 0.22 11.66 -22.82
CA THR A 298 -0.98 11.99 -23.58
C THR A 298 -1.65 13.25 -23.03
N GLN A 299 -1.92 14.18 -23.93
CA GLN A 299 -2.56 15.46 -23.58
C GLN A 299 -4.07 15.34 -23.44
N THR A 300 -4.66 14.26 -23.96
CA THR A 300 -6.10 14.03 -23.98
C THR A 300 -6.61 13.61 -22.61
N ALA A 301 -7.55 14.37 -22.05
CA ALA A 301 -8.31 13.95 -20.89
C ALA A 301 -9.35 12.91 -21.33
N ASN A 302 -9.44 11.82 -20.59
CA ASN A 302 -10.51 10.85 -20.71
C ASN A 302 -11.71 11.31 -19.89
N ARG A 303 -12.92 11.05 -20.40
CA ARG A 303 -14.18 11.30 -19.70
C ARG A 303 -14.81 9.97 -19.35
N LEU A 304 -15.12 9.77 -18.07
CA LEU A 304 -15.91 8.64 -17.62
C LEU A 304 -17.22 9.14 -17.05
N ARG A 305 -18.32 8.54 -17.48
CA ARG A 305 -19.62 8.75 -16.87
C ARG A 305 -19.83 7.72 -15.76
N ASP A 306 -20.55 8.13 -14.74
CA ASP A 306 -21.07 7.21 -13.73
C ASP A 306 -22.12 6.28 -14.36
N LYS A 307 -22.61 5.31 -13.58
CA LYS A 307 -23.51 4.27 -14.08
C LYS A 307 -24.86 4.83 -14.56
N ASP A 308 -25.28 5.95 -14.00
CA ASP A 308 -26.55 6.59 -14.30
C ASP A 308 -26.42 7.73 -15.32
N ASP A 309 -25.23 7.89 -15.93
CA ASP A 309 -24.87 8.95 -16.89
C ASP A 309 -25.09 10.39 -16.39
N ASN A 310 -25.27 10.57 -15.08
CA ASN A 310 -25.59 11.85 -14.45
C ASN A 310 -24.35 12.68 -14.15
N ASP A 311 -23.22 12.02 -13.87
CA ASP A 311 -21.98 12.67 -13.47
C ASP A 311 -20.81 12.23 -14.36
N SER A 312 -19.96 13.18 -14.74
CA SER A 312 -18.77 12.93 -15.54
C SER A 312 -17.48 13.28 -14.79
N VAL A 313 -16.55 12.34 -14.79
CA VAL A 313 -15.20 12.48 -14.26
C VAL A 313 -14.22 12.66 -15.42
N GLU A 314 -13.46 13.76 -15.42
CA GLU A 314 -12.31 13.90 -16.30
C GLU A 314 -11.04 13.44 -15.59
N TYR A 315 -10.26 12.59 -16.25
CA TYR A 315 -8.99 12.10 -15.74
C TYR A 315 -8.00 11.91 -16.88
N TYR A 316 -6.72 11.77 -16.57
CA TYR A 316 -5.71 11.42 -17.58
C TYR A 316 -5.35 9.96 -17.51
N GLU A 317 -4.77 9.46 -18.58
CA GLU A 317 -4.04 8.21 -18.51
C GLU A 317 -2.83 8.36 -17.58
N TYR A 318 -2.57 7.32 -16.82
CA TYR A 318 -1.47 7.23 -15.90
C TYR A 318 -0.49 6.16 -16.34
N CYS A 319 0.79 6.47 -16.17
CA CYS A 319 1.87 5.51 -16.16
C CYS A 319 2.57 5.55 -14.81
N THR A 320 3.50 4.64 -14.60
CA THR A 320 4.35 4.70 -13.41
C THR A 320 5.81 4.86 -13.80
N GLU A 321 6.59 5.47 -12.90
CA GLU A 321 8.04 5.45 -12.92
C GLU A 321 8.53 4.59 -11.76
N CYS A 322 9.34 3.58 -12.06
CA CYS A 322 10.00 2.80 -11.03
C CYS A 322 11.15 3.59 -10.38
N LEU A 323 11.01 3.91 -9.09
CA LEU A 323 12.06 4.62 -8.35
C LEU A 323 13.09 3.68 -7.74
N LYS A 324 12.66 2.48 -7.30
CA LYS A 324 13.52 1.48 -6.65
C LYS A 324 12.88 0.10 -6.72
N ILE A 325 13.73 -0.92 -6.88
CA ILE A 325 13.38 -2.34 -6.73
C ILE A 325 14.31 -2.95 -5.69
N ILE A 326 13.76 -3.70 -4.75
CA ILE A 326 14.51 -4.59 -3.85
C ILE A 326 14.13 -6.01 -4.25
N LYS A 327 15.12 -6.80 -4.67
CA LYS A 327 14.93 -8.20 -5.09
C LYS A 327 15.46 -9.14 -4.02
N ASP A 328 14.90 -10.34 -3.95
CA ASP A 328 15.44 -11.45 -3.14
C ASP A 328 16.87 -11.86 -3.55
#